data_AF-A0A962Z5F8-F1
#
_entry.id   AF-A0A962Z5F8-F1
#
_cell.length_a   1.000
_cell.length_b   1.000
_cell.length_c   1.000
_cell.angle_alpha   90.00
_cell.angle_beta   90.00
_cell.angle_gamma   90.00
#
_symmetry.space_group_name_H-M   'P 1'
#
loop_
_entity.id
_entity.type
_entity.pdbx_description
1 polymer ?
#
loop_
_entity_poly.entity_id
_entity_poly.type
_entity_poly.pdbx_seq_one_letter_code
_entity_poly.pdbx_strand_id
1 'polypeptide(L)'
;MGTTGLASLRNRTIRLAAALVLTGAASAAANTIPAETRLVAADVDLILRQTVAEATARARPATIVVTDRVGNVLAVYAMPGAPATARVDPGRQVVSPGGVAGDPAGLANLDVPATAAAISKAITGAYLSSGGNAFSTRTASEIIQENFVPGSKFLEGGPLFGVQISQLPCSDLGVRFASDGGGTIDPTIGPKRSPLGLAGDPGGLPLYKEGTLVGGIGVMADGIYGIDRDIRNVDASLDEILAVAGSRGFQAPEGIRADRIAVDGRLLRFSDAGLRSLRTGPAAAAAVNLATAGNFAAVNGYFSAGASIDGQTYGFTTSGVLPDPD
;
A
#
# COMPACT_ATOMS: atom_id res chain seq x y z
N MET A 1 -19.63 68.79 -45.96
CA MET A 1 -18.37 69.34 -46.52
C MET A 1 -17.30 69.02 -45.50
N GLY A 2 -16.59 67.89 -45.63
CA GLY A 2 -15.30 67.81 -46.34
C GLY A 2 -14.18 68.16 -45.33
N THR A 3 -13.11 67.41 -45.09
CA THR A 3 -12.39 66.38 -45.86
C THR A 3 -11.32 65.74 -44.95
N THR A 4 -10.98 64.45 -45.17
CA THR A 4 -9.62 63.81 -45.15
C THR A 4 -8.66 64.04 -43.97
N GLY A 5 -7.88 63.10 -43.42
CA GLY A 5 -7.50 61.74 -43.81
C GLY A 5 -6.20 61.34 -43.05
N LEU A 6 -6.13 60.05 -42.67
CA LEU A 6 -4.98 59.17 -42.39
C LEU A 6 -3.61 59.74 -41.92
N ALA A 7 -3.06 59.21 -40.80
CA ALA A 7 -2.14 58.06 -40.80
C ALA A 7 -1.34 57.89 -39.49
N SER A 8 -1.43 56.68 -38.91
CA SER A 8 -0.37 55.86 -38.32
C SER A 8 0.78 56.50 -37.50
N LEU A 9 0.82 56.21 -36.19
CA LEU A 9 2.08 55.81 -35.53
C LEU A 9 1.83 54.93 -34.30
N ARG A 10 2.39 53.73 -34.44
CA ARG A 10 2.71 52.68 -33.49
C ARG A 10 3.12 53.14 -32.07
N ASN A 11 2.52 52.47 -31.08
CA ASN A 11 3.21 51.62 -30.10
C ASN A 11 4.21 52.29 -29.12
N ARG A 12 3.80 52.46 -27.85
CA ARG A 12 4.51 52.03 -26.61
C ARG A 12 3.86 52.64 -25.37
N THR A 13 2.86 51.97 -24.81
CA THR A 13 2.48 52.17 -23.41
C THR A 13 3.36 51.29 -22.55
N ILE A 14 4.23 51.95 -21.79
CA ILE A 14 5.08 51.37 -20.75
C ILE A 14 4.14 50.80 -19.67
N ARG A 15 4.05 49.47 -19.58
CA ARG A 15 3.46 48.81 -18.41
C ARG A 15 4.59 48.39 -17.49
N LEU A 16 4.59 48.96 -16.29
CA LEU A 16 5.45 48.60 -15.15
C LEU A 16 5.48 47.09 -14.99
N ALA A 17 6.66 46.48 -15.15
CA ALA A 17 6.90 45.11 -14.75
C ALA A 17 7.01 45.08 -13.22
N ALA A 18 6.03 44.45 -12.56
CA ALA A 18 6.15 44.08 -11.16
C ALA A 18 7.20 42.97 -11.06
N ALA A 19 8.35 43.28 -10.48
CA ALA A 19 9.37 42.31 -10.13
C ALA A 19 8.81 41.38 -9.04
N LEU A 20 8.51 40.14 -9.41
CA LEU A 20 8.21 39.07 -8.47
C LEU A 20 9.52 38.71 -7.76
N VAL A 21 9.71 39.26 -6.56
CA VAL A 21 10.76 38.83 -5.65
C VAL A 21 10.38 37.43 -5.15
N LEU A 22 11.06 36.42 -5.68
CA LEU A 22 10.94 35.04 -5.22
C LEU A 22 11.77 34.88 -3.93
N THR A 23 11.24 35.35 -2.79
CA THR A 23 11.76 34.95 -1.48
C THR A 23 11.32 33.53 -1.21
N GLY A 24 12.25 32.58 -1.35
CA GLY A 24 12.09 31.23 -0.85
C GLY A 24 11.97 31.26 0.67
N ALA A 25 10.75 31.13 1.16
CA ALA A 25 10.48 30.66 2.51
C ALA A 25 10.17 29.17 2.38
N ALA A 26 11.07 28.32 2.85
CA ALA A 26 10.73 26.96 3.21
C ALA A 26 9.64 27.07 4.29
N SER A 27 8.39 26.86 3.90
CA SER A 27 7.33 26.68 4.88
C SER A 27 7.64 25.37 5.57
N ALA A 28 8.15 25.43 6.80
CA ALA A 28 7.86 24.40 7.78
C ALA A 28 6.34 24.28 7.77
N ALA A 29 5.83 23.22 7.15
CA ALA A 29 4.40 22.93 7.21
C ALA A 29 4.10 22.75 8.70
N ALA A 30 3.39 23.70 9.27
CA ALA A 30 2.74 23.48 10.55
C ALA A 30 2.01 22.14 10.45
N ASN A 31 2.17 21.32 11.48
CA ASN A 31 1.55 20.01 11.64
C ASN A 31 0.02 20.17 11.82
N THR A 32 -0.66 20.78 10.84
CA THR A 32 -2.11 20.90 10.83
C THR A 32 -2.66 19.53 10.55
N ILE A 33 -3.33 18.95 11.54
CA ILE A 33 -4.11 17.71 11.40
C ILE A 33 -4.93 17.83 10.12
N PRO A 34 -4.72 16.95 9.11
CA PRO A 34 -5.52 17.01 7.91
C PRO A 34 -7.00 16.93 8.28
N ALA A 35 -7.84 17.72 7.60
CA ALA A 35 -9.30 17.55 7.62
C ALA A 35 -9.65 16.07 7.45
N GLU A 36 -10.76 15.59 8.03
CA GLU A 36 -11.19 14.18 8.16
C GLU A 36 -11.00 13.28 6.92
N THR A 37 -9.75 12.97 6.58
CA THR A 37 -9.41 12.32 5.31
C THR A 37 -9.30 10.84 5.58
N ARG A 38 -10.31 10.10 5.11
CA ARG A 38 -10.41 8.65 5.21
C ARG A 38 -10.93 8.04 3.91
N LEU A 39 -10.76 6.74 3.78
CA LEU A 39 -11.49 5.96 2.79
C LEU A 39 -12.93 5.77 3.27
N VAL A 40 -13.90 6.19 2.47
CA VAL A 40 -15.31 5.80 2.66
C VAL A 40 -15.62 4.54 1.83
N ALA A 41 -16.70 3.84 2.13
CA ALA A 41 -17.07 2.61 1.43
C ALA A 41 -17.11 2.76 -0.11
N ALA A 42 -17.54 3.93 -0.61
CA ALA A 42 -17.54 4.24 -2.03
C ALA A 42 -16.13 4.33 -2.65
N ASP A 43 -15.13 4.82 -1.90
CA ASP A 43 -13.72 4.82 -2.32
C ASP A 43 -13.20 3.38 -2.38
N VAL A 44 -13.52 2.56 -1.38
CA VAL A 44 -13.15 1.15 -1.31
C VAL A 44 -13.75 0.38 -2.48
N ASP A 45 -15.04 0.60 -2.80
CA ASP A 45 -15.69 0.00 -3.97
C ASP A 45 -15.04 0.43 -5.30
N LEU A 46 -14.55 1.67 -5.40
CA LEU A 46 -13.82 2.12 -6.58
C LEU A 46 -12.49 1.37 -6.72
N ILE A 47 -11.72 1.25 -5.64
CA ILE A 47 -10.45 0.52 -5.59
C ILE A 47 -10.66 -0.95 -5.99
N LEU A 48 -11.69 -1.60 -5.44
CA LEU A 48 -12.05 -2.98 -5.80
C LEU A 48 -12.42 -3.10 -7.27
N ARG A 49 -13.31 -2.24 -7.79
CA ARG A 49 -13.75 -2.28 -9.20
C ARG A 49 -12.59 -2.08 -10.19
N GLN A 50 -11.67 -1.17 -9.88
CA GLN A 50 -10.47 -0.96 -10.71
C GLN A 50 -9.58 -2.20 -10.76
N THR A 51 -9.38 -2.85 -9.61
CA THR A 51 -8.57 -4.07 -9.51
C THR A 51 -9.25 -5.24 -10.22
N VAL A 52 -10.56 -5.42 -10.01
CA VAL A 52 -11.38 -6.47 -10.65
C VAL A 52 -11.40 -6.30 -12.16
N ALA A 53 -11.57 -5.08 -12.68
CA ALA A 53 -11.55 -4.82 -14.12
C ALA A 53 -10.24 -5.28 -14.75
N GLU A 54 -9.10 -4.93 -14.13
CA GLU A 54 -7.78 -5.32 -14.62
C GLU A 54 -7.56 -6.84 -14.52
N ALA A 55 -7.96 -7.46 -13.42
CA ALA A 55 -7.90 -8.90 -13.21
C ALA A 55 -8.70 -9.67 -14.28
N THR A 56 -9.92 -9.21 -14.57
CA THR A 56 -10.77 -9.77 -15.63
C THR A 56 -10.14 -9.59 -17.02
N ALA A 57 -9.61 -8.41 -17.36
CA ALA A 57 -8.94 -8.16 -18.64
C ALA A 57 -7.65 -8.99 -18.83
N ARG A 58 -7.13 -9.56 -17.74
CA ARG A 58 -5.97 -10.47 -17.75
C ARG A 58 -6.34 -11.94 -17.68
N ALA A 59 -7.61 -12.27 -17.45
CA ALA A 59 -8.04 -13.62 -17.08
C ALA A 59 -7.26 -14.18 -15.88
N ARG A 60 -6.98 -13.32 -14.89
CA ARG A 60 -6.25 -13.67 -13.66
C ARG A 60 -7.07 -13.20 -12.45
N PRO A 61 -8.03 -14.00 -11.97
CA PRO A 61 -8.83 -13.65 -10.79
C PRO A 61 -7.95 -13.56 -9.54
N ALA A 62 -8.33 -12.68 -8.61
CA ALA A 62 -7.52 -12.35 -7.44
C ALA A 62 -8.35 -12.24 -6.15
N THR A 63 -7.66 -12.38 -5.02
CA THR A 63 -8.13 -11.91 -3.71
C THR A 63 -7.58 -10.51 -3.47
N ILE A 64 -8.46 -9.56 -3.14
CA ILE A 64 -8.16 -8.14 -3.03
C ILE A 64 -8.57 -7.67 -1.64
N VAL A 65 -7.67 -6.95 -0.96
CA VAL A 65 -7.89 -6.42 0.37
C VAL A 65 -7.57 -4.94 0.41
N VAL A 66 -8.41 -4.18 1.10
CA VAL A 66 -8.19 -2.76 1.38
C VAL A 66 -8.23 -2.55 2.89
N THR A 67 -7.26 -1.81 3.42
CA THR A 67 -7.20 -1.42 4.82
C THR A 67 -7.15 0.10 4.97
N ASP A 68 -7.55 0.61 6.13
CA ASP A 68 -7.27 2.00 6.50
C ASP A 68 -5.83 2.19 7.06
N ARG A 69 -5.52 3.40 7.51
CA ARG A 69 -4.20 3.79 8.03
C ARG A 69 -3.75 3.02 9.26
N VAL A 70 -4.68 2.55 10.11
CA VAL A 70 -4.39 1.83 11.35
C VAL A 70 -4.65 0.32 11.21
N GLY A 71 -4.84 -0.15 9.98
CA GLY A 71 -4.92 -1.56 9.63
C GLY A 71 -6.31 -2.17 9.82
N ASN A 72 -7.36 -1.37 10.01
CA ASN A 72 -8.72 -1.92 9.93
C ASN A 72 -8.96 -2.41 8.50
N VAL A 73 -9.43 -3.65 8.35
CA VAL A 73 -9.76 -4.19 7.04
C VAL A 73 -11.12 -3.65 6.61
N LEU A 74 -11.14 -2.94 5.49
CA LEU A 74 -12.34 -2.26 4.96
C LEU A 74 -13.08 -3.12 3.93
N ALA A 75 -12.35 -4.01 3.26
CA ALA A 75 -12.91 -5.03 2.41
C ALA A 75 -11.94 -6.19 2.23
N VAL A 76 -12.49 -7.40 2.14
CA VAL A 76 -11.82 -8.58 1.60
C VAL A 76 -12.70 -9.11 0.48
N TYR A 77 -12.23 -9.03 -0.76
CA TYR A 77 -13.00 -9.38 -1.95
C TYR A 77 -12.31 -10.49 -2.73
N ALA A 78 -12.99 -11.62 -2.92
CA ALA A 78 -12.47 -12.77 -3.64
C ALA A 78 -13.22 -12.95 -4.97
N MET A 79 -12.48 -12.88 -6.08
CA MET A 79 -13.03 -13.19 -7.40
C MET A 79 -13.22 -14.71 -7.59
N PRO A 80 -14.20 -15.16 -8.39
CA PRO A 80 -14.37 -16.56 -8.71
C PRO A 80 -13.11 -17.11 -9.41
N GLY A 81 -12.60 -18.23 -8.93
CA GLY A 81 -11.39 -18.86 -9.47
C GLY A 81 -10.07 -18.25 -8.99
N ALA A 82 -10.09 -17.25 -8.10
CA ALA A 82 -8.87 -16.78 -7.44
C ALA A 82 -8.26 -17.91 -6.58
N PRO A 83 -6.92 -17.97 -6.44
CA PRO A 83 -6.29 -18.92 -5.53
C PRO A 83 -6.82 -18.78 -4.10
N ALA A 84 -7.23 -19.90 -3.48
CA ALA A 84 -7.72 -19.91 -2.11
C ALA A 84 -6.56 -19.84 -1.09
N THR A 85 -5.39 -20.33 -1.47
CA THR A 85 -4.16 -20.32 -0.69
C THR A 85 -3.03 -19.65 -1.45
N ALA A 86 -2.02 -19.21 -0.70
CA ALA A 86 -0.75 -18.78 -1.22
C ALA A 86 0.36 -19.62 -0.59
N ARG A 87 1.28 -20.11 -1.41
CA ARG A 87 2.47 -20.84 -0.96
C ARG A 87 3.50 -19.85 -0.46
N VAL A 88 3.94 -19.98 0.79
CA VAL A 88 5.04 -19.18 1.33
C VAL A 88 6.35 -19.63 0.68
N ASP A 89 6.93 -18.77 -0.15
CA ASP A 89 8.18 -19.04 -0.85
C ASP A 89 9.32 -18.17 -0.31
N PRO A 90 10.26 -18.73 0.47
CA PRO A 90 11.40 -17.99 0.98
C PRO A 90 12.45 -17.63 -0.11
N GLY A 91 12.29 -18.08 -1.36
CA GLY A 91 13.24 -17.88 -2.45
C GLY A 91 14.58 -18.59 -2.27
N ARG A 92 14.67 -19.51 -1.30
CA ARG A 92 15.85 -20.34 -1.01
C ARG A 92 15.45 -21.60 -0.25
N GLN A 93 16.30 -22.62 -0.26
CA GLN A 93 16.12 -23.76 0.62
C GLN A 93 16.29 -23.32 2.08
N VAL A 94 15.29 -23.58 2.91
CA VAL A 94 15.36 -23.38 4.36
C VAL A 94 15.36 -24.75 5.03
N VAL A 95 16.35 -24.99 5.88
CA VAL A 95 16.50 -26.24 6.64
C VAL A 95 16.21 -25.91 8.10
N SER A 96 15.34 -26.69 8.74
CA SER A 96 15.00 -26.49 10.15
C SER A 96 16.23 -26.63 11.05
N PRO A 97 16.33 -25.84 12.14
CA PRO A 97 17.36 -26.04 13.15
C PRO A 97 17.23 -27.47 13.70
N GLY A 98 18.15 -28.37 13.31
CA GLY A 98 18.08 -29.79 13.67
C GLY A 98 18.02 -30.77 12.48
N GLY A 99 17.88 -30.28 11.24
CA GLY A 99 18.10 -31.08 10.02
C GLY A 99 17.08 -32.21 9.76
N VAL A 100 15.97 -32.24 10.48
CA VAL A 100 14.90 -33.23 10.25
C VAL A 100 14.19 -32.88 8.95
N ALA A 101 14.28 -33.76 7.95
CA ALA A 101 13.53 -33.63 6.72
C ALA A 101 12.02 -33.62 7.02
N GLY A 102 11.32 -32.57 6.63
CA GLY A 102 9.87 -32.44 6.81
C GLY A 102 9.42 -31.58 7.99
N ASP A 103 10.32 -31.08 8.84
CA ASP A 103 9.99 -30.02 9.80
C ASP A 103 10.06 -28.68 9.07
N PRO A 104 8.96 -27.92 8.93
CA PRO A 104 9.02 -26.62 8.28
C PRO A 104 9.79 -25.63 9.16
N ALA A 105 10.78 -24.96 8.58
CA ALA A 105 11.52 -23.90 9.27
C ALA A 105 10.63 -22.66 9.41
N GLY A 106 9.68 -22.71 10.35
CA GLY A 106 8.60 -21.74 10.48
C GLY A 106 7.53 -21.90 9.38
N LEU A 107 7.14 -20.79 8.73
CA LEU A 107 6.12 -20.80 7.67
C LEU A 107 6.65 -21.17 6.28
N ALA A 108 7.96 -21.38 6.13
CA ALA A 108 8.56 -21.67 4.83
C ALA A 108 7.92 -22.90 4.18
N ASN A 109 7.54 -22.78 2.90
CA ASN A 109 6.90 -23.83 2.10
C ASN A 109 5.51 -24.29 2.58
N LEU A 110 4.86 -23.56 3.49
CA LEU A 110 3.49 -23.83 3.89
C LEU A 110 2.50 -23.07 3.01
N ASP A 111 1.34 -23.67 2.75
CA ASP A 111 0.20 -22.98 2.14
C ASP A 111 -0.59 -22.23 3.22
N VAL A 112 -0.69 -20.92 3.07
CA VAL A 112 -1.46 -20.03 3.94
C VAL A 112 -2.70 -19.51 3.21
N PRO A 113 -3.77 -19.08 3.90
CA PRO A 113 -4.93 -18.49 3.22
C PRO A 113 -4.53 -17.27 2.36
N ALA A 114 -5.01 -17.19 1.12
CA ALA A 114 -4.72 -16.07 0.23
C ALA A 114 -5.22 -14.73 0.81
N THR A 115 -6.31 -14.77 1.58
CA THR A 115 -6.82 -13.62 2.33
C THR A 115 -5.84 -13.14 3.39
N ALA A 116 -5.17 -14.04 4.11
CA ALA A 116 -4.16 -13.68 5.11
C ALA A 116 -2.93 -13.02 4.45
N ALA A 117 -2.51 -13.53 3.29
CA ALA A 117 -1.44 -12.93 2.50
C ALA A 117 -1.82 -11.53 1.97
N ALA A 118 -3.01 -11.38 1.39
CA ALA A 118 -3.50 -10.10 0.88
C ALA A 118 -3.67 -9.05 2.01
N ILE A 119 -4.18 -9.43 3.18
CA ILE A 119 -4.23 -8.54 4.36
C ILE A 119 -2.82 -8.09 4.74
N SER A 120 -1.86 -9.02 4.80
CA SER A 120 -0.47 -8.71 5.19
C SER A 120 0.19 -7.73 4.20
N LYS A 121 -0.07 -7.88 2.90
CA LYS A 121 0.35 -6.93 1.86
C LYS A 121 -0.28 -5.55 2.04
N ALA A 122 -1.59 -5.48 2.29
CA ALA A 122 -2.31 -4.22 2.47
C ALA A 122 -1.79 -3.43 3.69
N ILE A 123 -1.65 -4.11 4.83
CA ILE A 123 -1.11 -3.53 6.07
C ILE A 123 0.31 -3.01 5.85
N THR A 124 1.14 -3.73 5.09
CA THR A 124 2.52 -3.30 4.82
C THR A 124 2.56 -1.96 4.09
N GLY A 125 1.72 -1.80 3.06
CA GLY A 125 1.56 -0.51 2.37
C GLY A 125 1.11 0.59 3.33
N ALA A 126 0.13 0.31 4.19
CA ALA A 126 -0.41 1.28 5.15
C ALA A 126 0.61 1.70 6.24
N TYR A 127 1.44 0.77 6.73
CA TYR A 127 2.28 0.99 7.92
C TYR A 127 3.68 1.50 7.61
N LEU A 128 4.29 1.05 6.51
CA LEU A 128 5.61 1.51 6.13
C LEU A 128 5.59 2.89 5.44
N SER A 129 4.40 3.45 5.21
CA SER A 129 4.22 4.76 4.60
C SER A 129 3.85 5.86 5.59
N SER A 130 4.12 7.10 5.22
CA SER A 130 3.87 8.32 6.01
C SER A 130 3.68 9.53 5.08
N GLY A 131 3.44 10.71 5.64
CA GLY A 131 3.43 11.96 4.86
C GLY A 131 4.80 12.35 4.28
N GLY A 132 5.91 11.79 4.79
CA GLY A 132 7.26 12.10 4.33
C GLY A 132 7.84 11.07 3.35
N ASN A 133 7.48 9.80 3.50
CA ASN A 133 8.01 8.68 2.72
C ASN A 133 6.93 7.63 2.46
N ALA A 134 6.86 7.12 1.23
CA ALA A 134 5.92 6.10 0.79
C ALA A 134 6.66 4.83 0.35
N PHE A 135 6.38 3.73 1.04
CA PHE A 135 6.98 2.42 0.81
C PHE A 135 5.91 1.39 0.45
N SER A 136 6.20 0.56 -0.54
CA SER A 136 5.38 -0.58 -0.95
C SER A 136 5.91 -1.88 -0.36
N THR A 137 5.24 -3.01 -0.63
CA THR A 137 5.82 -4.33 -0.32
C THR A 137 7.07 -4.63 -1.14
N ARG A 138 7.24 -4.04 -2.33
CA ARG A 138 8.50 -4.15 -3.09
C ARG A 138 9.63 -3.41 -2.40
N THR A 139 9.35 -2.21 -1.86
CA THR A 139 10.32 -1.51 -1.02
C THR A 139 10.64 -2.32 0.23
N ALA A 140 9.61 -2.87 0.87
CA ALA A 140 9.76 -3.73 2.05
C ALA A 140 10.70 -4.91 1.72
N SER A 141 10.52 -5.55 0.56
CA SER A 141 11.39 -6.63 0.07
C SER A 141 12.88 -6.29 0.17
N GLU A 142 13.29 -5.06 -0.11
CA GLU A 142 14.70 -4.66 -0.05
C GLU A 142 15.21 -4.40 1.38
N ILE A 143 14.36 -3.81 2.24
CA ILE A 143 14.80 -3.33 3.56
C ILE A 143 14.60 -4.33 4.69
N ILE A 144 13.84 -5.40 4.46
CA ILE A 144 13.58 -6.47 5.46
C ILE A 144 14.40 -7.73 5.24
N GLN A 145 15.35 -7.73 4.29
CA GLN A 145 16.22 -8.89 3.99
C GLN A 145 17.50 -8.90 4.83
N GLU A 146 18.11 -10.09 4.93
CA GLU A 146 19.32 -10.32 5.73
C GLU A 146 20.55 -9.54 5.27
N ASN A 147 20.55 -9.04 4.03
CA ASN A 147 21.57 -8.14 3.51
C ASN A 147 20.89 -6.98 2.79
N PHE A 148 21.35 -5.76 3.05
CA PHE A 148 21.01 -4.57 2.30
C PHE A 148 21.72 -4.64 0.94
N VAL A 149 20.97 -4.52 -0.15
CA VAL A 149 21.21 -5.15 -1.47
C VAL A 149 20.96 -6.67 -1.43
N PRO A 150 19.74 -7.11 -1.77
CA PRO A 150 19.41 -8.53 -1.90
C PRO A 150 20.39 -9.28 -2.82
N GLY A 151 20.82 -10.47 -2.37
CA GLY A 151 21.77 -11.32 -3.10
C GLY A 151 23.25 -11.04 -2.84
N SER A 152 23.59 -9.94 -2.16
CA SER A 152 24.95 -9.73 -1.65
C SER A 152 25.27 -10.65 -0.47
N LYS A 153 26.56 -10.88 -0.20
CA LYS A 153 27.04 -11.63 0.97
C LYS A 153 27.95 -10.73 1.79
N PHE A 154 27.91 -10.86 3.11
CA PHE A 154 28.78 -10.15 4.05
C PHE A 154 28.59 -8.62 4.05
N LEU A 155 27.41 -8.14 3.67
CA LEU A 155 27.02 -6.74 3.85
C LEU A 155 26.16 -6.59 5.12
N GLU A 156 25.89 -5.35 5.51
CA GLU A 156 24.94 -5.06 6.58
C GLU A 156 23.55 -5.59 6.24
N GLY A 157 22.74 -5.90 7.27
CA GLY A 157 21.35 -6.29 7.07
C GLY A 157 20.50 -5.12 6.57
N GLY A 158 19.37 -5.43 5.95
CA GLY A 158 18.38 -4.41 5.61
C GLY A 158 17.98 -3.61 6.86
N PRO A 159 17.73 -2.29 6.75
CA PRO A 159 17.45 -1.43 7.91
C PRO A 159 16.30 -1.90 8.80
N LEU A 160 15.37 -2.70 8.25
CA LEU A 160 14.20 -3.25 8.95
C LEU A 160 14.22 -4.78 8.98
N PHE A 161 15.39 -5.42 8.88
CA PHE A 161 15.51 -6.86 9.05
C PHE A 161 14.95 -7.29 10.42
N GLY A 162 14.00 -8.22 10.42
CA GLY A 162 13.30 -8.69 11.62
C GLY A 162 12.03 -7.90 12.00
N VAL A 163 11.82 -6.68 11.49
CA VAL A 163 10.61 -5.87 11.76
C VAL A 163 9.33 -6.52 11.23
N GLN A 164 9.47 -7.45 10.27
CA GLN A 164 8.37 -8.28 9.77
C GLN A 164 7.58 -8.96 10.90
N ILE A 165 8.26 -9.31 11.99
CA ILE A 165 7.70 -10.05 13.14
C ILE A 165 6.93 -9.12 14.08
N SER A 166 7.24 -7.81 14.08
CA SER A 166 6.63 -6.81 14.98
C SER A 166 5.14 -6.59 14.76
N GLN A 167 4.57 -7.12 13.69
CA GLN A 167 3.13 -7.04 13.39
C GLN A 167 2.42 -8.39 13.48
N LEU A 168 3.09 -9.46 13.92
CA LEU A 168 2.44 -10.75 14.11
C LEU A 168 1.40 -10.71 15.24
N PRO A 169 0.41 -11.61 15.25
CA PRO A 169 -0.60 -11.67 16.32
C PRO A 169 -0.04 -11.91 17.73
N CYS A 170 1.21 -12.37 17.86
CA CYS A 170 1.91 -12.58 19.13
C CYS A 170 2.92 -11.46 19.46
N SER A 171 2.96 -10.39 18.67
CA SER A 171 3.79 -9.22 18.95
C SER A 171 3.27 -8.41 20.13
N ASP A 172 4.15 -7.58 20.67
CA ASP A 172 3.88 -6.61 21.75
C ASP A 172 3.14 -5.35 21.27
N LEU A 173 3.15 -5.07 19.96
CA LEU A 173 2.49 -3.90 19.37
C LEU A 173 1.01 -4.11 19.03
N GLY A 174 0.59 -5.37 18.83
CA GLY A 174 -0.76 -5.71 18.37
C GLY A 174 -1.65 -6.25 19.49
N VAL A 175 -2.79 -5.62 19.75
CA VAL A 175 -3.78 -6.14 20.70
C VAL A 175 -4.48 -7.36 20.08
N ARG A 176 -4.19 -8.56 20.61
CA ARG A 176 -4.83 -9.81 20.17
C ARG A 176 -6.13 -10.12 20.91
N PHE A 177 -6.15 -9.84 22.21
CA PHE A 177 -7.27 -10.16 23.09
C PHE A 177 -7.83 -8.88 23.70
N ALA A 178 -9.12 -8.89 24.04
CA ALA A 178 -9.76 -7.78 24.75
C ALA A 178 -9.29 -7.64 26.22
N SER A 179 -8.29 -8.43 26.63
CA SER A 179 -7.64 -8.37 27.93
C SER A 179 -6.18 -8.82 27.83
N ASP A 180 -5.29 -8.14 28.54
CA ASP A 180 -3.83 -8.35 28.48
C ASP A 180 -3.21 -8.72 29.85
N GLY A 181 -4.01 -9.23 30.78
CA GLY A 181 -3.54 -9.57 32.13
C GLY A 181 -3.39 -8.37 33.08
N GLY A 182 -3.62 -7.14 32.60
CA GLY A 182 -3.69 -5.91 33.40
C GLY A 182 -5.01 -5.15 33.32
N GLY A 183 -5.84 -5.37 32.29
CA GLY A 183 -7.16 -4.73 32.16
C GLY A 183 -7.95 -5.17 30.93
N THR A 184 -9.07 -4.49 30.66
CA THR A 184 -9.82 -4.60 29.41
C THR A 184 -9.25 -3.62 28.39
N ILE A 185 -8.81 -4.12 27.23
CA ILE A 185 -8.35 -3.31 26.10
C ILE A 185 -9.35 -3.46 24.97
N ASP A 186 -9.66 -2.37 24.27
CA ASP A 186 -10.53 -2.42 23.10
C ASP A 186 -9.74 -2.92 21.86
N PRO A 187 -9.95 -4.16 21.39
CA PRO A 187 -9.25 -4.70 20.23
C PRO A 187 -9.74 -4.05 18.92
N THR A 188 -10.71 -3.14 18.97
CA THR A 188 -11.24 -2.37 17.85
C THR A 188 -10.53 -1.03 17.63
N ILE A 189 -9.67 -0.62 18.56
CA ILE A 189 -8.78 0.55 18.44
C ILE A 189 -7.41 0.11 17.85
N GLY A 190 -6.73 0.97 17.08
CA GLY A 190 -5.49 0.65 16.36
C GLY A 190 -4.23 0.65 17.25
N PRO A 191 -3.05 0.23 16.72
CA PRO A 191 -2.82 -0.40 15.42
C PRO A 191 -3.28 -1.87 15.37
N LYS A 192 -3.75 -2.33 14.20
CA LYS A 192 -4.11 -3.73 13.98
C LYS A 192 -2.91 -4.60 13.65
N ARG A 193 -2.94 -5.83 14.17
CA ARG A 193 -2.03 -6.92 13.80
C ARG A 193 -2.18 -7.31 12.33
N SER A 194 -1.11 -7.87 11.77
CA SER A 194 -1.09 -8.52 10.46
C SER A 194 -1.10 -10.04 10.61
N PRO A 195 -1.84 -10.81 9.78
CA PRO A 195 -1.87 -12.27 9.84
C PRO A 195 -0.50 -12.93 9.68
N LEU A 196 0.33 -12.42 8.77
CA LEU A 196 1.65 -12.99 8.42
C LEU A 196 2.80 -12.01 8.66
N GLY A 197 2.56 -10.93 9.41
CA GLY A 197 3.55 -9.87 9.61
C GLY A 197 3.63 -8.91 8.42
N LEU A 198 4.73 -8.15 8.31
CA LEU A 198 4.95 -7.31 7.14
C LEU A 198 5.45 -8.14 5.95
N ALA A 199 4.87 -7.88 4.77
CA ALA A 199 5.10 -8.62 3.55
C ALA A 199 6.23 -8.01 2.71
N GLY A 200 7.16 -8.84 2.23
CA GLY A 200 8.10 -8.48 1.16
C GLY A 200 7.58 -8.81 -0.24
N ASP A 201 6.44 -9.50 -0.31
CA ASP A 201 5.88 -9.99 -1.56
C ASP A 201 5.17 -8.87 -2.33
N PRO A 202 5.50 -8.60 -3.61
CA PRO A 202 4.87 -7.54 -4.40
C PRO A 202 3.33 -7.65 -4.44
N GLY A 203 2.65 -6.51 -4.49
CA GLY A 203 1.17 -6.46 -4.47
C GLY A 203 0.56 -5.70 -3.30
N GLY A 204 1.38 -5.14 -2.41
CA GLY A 204 0.93 -4.19 -1.39
C GLY A 204 1.37 -2.77 -1.71
N LEU A 205 0.41 -1.83 -1.84
CA LEU A 205 0.68 -0.42 -2.11
C LEU A 205 -0.01 0.48 -1.09
N PRO A 206 0.60 1.59 -0.68
CA PRO A 206 -0.07 2.61 0.12
C PRO A 206 -1.13 3.36 -0.72
N LEU A 207 -2.19 3.79 -0.05
CA LEU A 207 -3.28 4.57 -0.64
C LEU A 207 -3.30 5.97 -0.04
N TYR A 208 -3.23 6.99 -0.89
CA TYR A 208 -3.24 8.40 -0.50
C TYR A 208 -4.46 9.11 -1.07
N LYS A 209 -5.09 9.97 -0.26
CA LYS A 209 -6.18 10.85 -0.67
C LYS A 209 -5.77 12.27 -0.34
N GLU A 210 -5.76 13.14 -1.34
CA GLU A 210 -5.33 14.55 -1.18
C GLU A 210 -3.93 14.70 -0.57
N GLY A 211 -3.02 13.78 -0.90
CA GLY A 211 -1.66 13.76 -0.36
C GLY A 211 -1.53 13.19 1.06
N THR A 212 -2.64 12.86 1.72
CA THR A 212 -2.67 12.22 3.04
C THR A 212 -2.76 10.70 2.88
N LEU A 213 -1.92 9.95 3.61
CA LEU A 213 -1.98 8.50 3.65
C LEU A 213 -3.25 8.04 4.38
N VAL A 214 -4.12 7.31 3.66
CA VAL A 214 -5.42 6.85 4.17
C VAL A 214 -5.52 5.34 4.37
N GLY A 215 -4.53 4.58 3.89
CA GLY A 215 -4.53 3.13 4.05
C GLY A 215 -3.62 2.40 3.08
N GLY A 216 -4.01 1.17 2.73
CA GLY A 216 -3.26 0.32 1.82
C GLY A 216 -4.15 -0.67 1.07
N ILE A 217 -3.70 -1.09 -0.10
CA ILE A 217 -4.27 -2.19 -0.88
C ILE A 217 -3.29 -3.36 -0.88
N GLY A 218 -3.81 -4.58 -0.79
CA GLY A 218 -3.05 -5.82 -0.94
C GLY A 218 -3.75 -6.76 -1.90
N VAL A 219 -3.02 -7.35 -2.84
CA VAL A 219 -3.55 -8.27 -3.84
C VAL A 219 -2.81 -9.61 -3.80
N MET A 220 -3.56 -10.71 -3.93
CA MET A 220 -3.05 -12.06 -4.09
C MET A 220 -3.71 -12.74 -5.29
N ALA A 221 -2.98 -12.94 -6.39
CA ALA A 221 -3.50 -13.46 -7.66
C ALA A 221 -2.67 -14.60 -8.24
N ASP A 222 -1.37 -14.67 -7.94
CA ASP A 222 -0.49 -15.74 -8.40
C ASP A 222 -0.40 -16.93 -7.43
N GLY A 223 -0.84 -16.78 -6.18
CA GLY A 223 -0.83 -17.84 -5.18
C GLY A 223 0.56 -18.09 -4.58
N ILE A 224 1.46 -17.13 -4.66
CA ILE A 224 2.79 -17.19 -4.05
C ILE A 224 2.89 -16.03 -3.08
N TYR A 225 3.30 -16.30 -1.84
CA TYR A 225 3.66 -15.29 -0.85
C TYR A 225 5.18 -15.30 -0.70
N GLY A 226 5.85 -14.53 -1.56
CA GLY A 226 7.30 -14.57 -1.75
C GLY A 226 8.09 -13.36 -1.25
N ILE A 227 9.31 -13.23 -1.76
CA ILE A 227 10.16 -12.05 -1.61
C ILE A 227 11.05 -11.91 -2.85
N ASP A 228 11.28 -10.68 -3.30
CA ASP A 228 12.18 -10.39 -4.42
C ASP A 228 13.64 -10.41 -3.93
N ARG A 229 14.39 -11.44 -4.35
CA ARG A 229 15.82 -11.61 -4.02
C ARG A 229 16.77 -11.05 -5.08
N ASP A 230 16.27 -10.59 -6.22
CA ASP A 230 17.10 -10.07 -7.31
C ASP A 230 16.62 -8.68 -7.76
N ILE A 231 17.20 -7.65 -7.15
CA ILE A 231 16.86 -6.26 -7.45
C ILE A 231 17.40 -5.73 -8.79
N ARG A 232 18.03 -6.57 -9.62
CA ARG A 232 18.67 -6.16 -10.89
C ARG A 232 17.73 -6.30 -12.09
N ASN A 233 16.65 -7.06 -11.94
CA ASN A 233 15.66 -7.24 -12.99
C ASN A 233 14.46 -6.29 -12.78
N VAL A 234 13.52 -6.26 -13.73
CA VAL A 234 12.20 -5.64 -13.56
C VAL A 234 11.16 -6.74 -13.70
N ASP A 235 10.36 -6.97 -12.67
CA ASP A 235 9.38 -8.05 -12.65
C ASP A 235 8.01 -7.61 -13.16
N ALA A 236 7.29 -8.54 -13.74
CA ALA A 236 5.88 -8.36 -14.10
C ALA A 236 4.97 -9.13 -13.11
N SER A 237 5.10 -8.84 -11.81
CA SER A 237 4.24 -9.43 -10.78
C SER A 237 2.77 -9.07 -11.05
N LEU A 238 1.91 -10.10 -11.12
CA LEU A 238 0.48 -9.89 -11.34
C LEU A 238 -0.16 -9.17 -10.16
N ASP A 239 0.19 -9.58 -8.94
CA ASP A 239 -0.28 -8.99 -7.70
C ASP A 239 0.03 -7.49 -7.67
N GLU A 240 1.25 -7.11 -8.05
CA GLU A 240 1.65 -5.70 -8.14
C GLU A 240 0.90 -4.94 -9.22
N ILE A 241 0.78 -5.48 -10.44
CA ILE A 241 0.06 -4.82 -11.54
C ILE A 241 -1.41 -4.57 -11.16
N LEU A 242 -2.05 -5.55 -10.52
CA LEU A 242 -3.43 -5.43 -10.05
C LEU A 242 -3.55 -4.41 -8.90
N ALA A 243 -2.60 -4.39 -7.97
CA ALA A 243 -2.56 -3.37 -6.93
C ALA A 243 -2.40 -1.95 -7.52
N VAL A 244 -1.56 -1.79 -8.55
CA VAL A 244 -1.41 -0.53 -9.30
C VAL A 244 -2.74 -0.10 -9.93
N ALA A 245 -3.52 -1.04 -10.47
CA ALA A 245 -4.85 -0.74 -11.00
C ALA A 245 -5.78 -0.17 -9.91
N GLY A 246 -5.85 -0.83 -8.75
CA GLY A 246 -6.65 -0.40 -7.61
C GLY A 246 -6.19 0.91 -6.96
N SER A 247 -4.90 1.26 -7.08
CA SER A 247 -4.38 2.52 -6.55
C SER A 247 -4.74 3.76 -7.39
N ARG A 248 -5.40 3.60 -8.55
CA ARG A 248 -5.65 4.72 -9.48
C ARG A 248 -6.56 5.78 -8.84
N GLY A 249 -6.04 6.99 -8.70
CA GLY A 249 -6.70 8.08 -7.97
C GLY A 249 -6.37 8.13 -6.47
N PHE A 250 -5.65 7.12 -5.97
CA PHE A 250 -5.19 7.00 -4.59
C PHE A 250 -3.67 6.82 -4.50
N GLN A 251 -2.93 7.35 -5.47
CA GLN A 251 -1.51 7.04 -5.64
C GLN A 251 -0.66 7.85 -4.67
N ALA A 252 0.42 7.25 -4.17
CA ALA A 252 1.44 7.99 -3.43
C ALA A 252 1.98 9.18 -4.26
N PRO A 253 2.12 10.38 -3.68
CA PRO A 253 2.77 11.51 -4.34
C PRO A 253 4.18 11.15 -4.79
N GLU A 254 4.54 11.47 -6.04
CA GLU A 254 5.81 11.01 -6.63
C GLU A 254 7.04 11.48 -5.84
N GLY A 255 6.99 12.67 -5.24
CA GLY A 255 8.10 13.25 -4.49
C GLY A 255 8.47 12.52 -3.20
N ILE A 256 7.58 11.66 -2.67
CA ILE A 256 7.82 10.93 -1.42
C ILE A 256 7.96 9.42 -1.64
N ARG A 257 7.94 8.92 -2.88
CA ARG A 257 8.04 7.48 -3.13
C ARG A 257 9.45 6.94 -2.88
N ALA A 258 9.54 5.66 -2.56
CA ALA A 258 10.79 4.93 -2.35
C ALA A 258 11.84 5.14 -3.45
N ASP A 259 11.42 5.27 -4.72
CA ASP A 259 12.28 5.53 -5.87
C ASP A 259 12.87 6.94 -5.92
N ARG A 260 12.54 7.78 -4.93
CA ARG A 260 13.13 9.10 -4.66
C ARG A 260 13.89 9.16 -3.34
N ILE A 261 13.95 8.06 -2.60
CA ILE A 261 14.57 7.98 -1.28
C ILE A 261 15.87 7.19 -1.41
N ALA A 262 16.98 7.83 -1.06
CA ALA A 262 18.29 7.20 -1.04
C ALA A 262 18.59 6.63 0.35
N VAL A 263 18.96 5.35 0.39
CA VAL A 263 19.50 4.67 1.57
C VAL A 263 20.85 4.08 1.18
N ASP A 264 21.89 4.41 1.93
CA ASP A 264 23.29 4.09 1.59
C ASP A 264 23.67 4.43 0.12
N GLY A 265 23.24 5.60 -0.36
CA GLY A 265 23.53 6.07 -1.71
C GLY A 265 22.76 5.37 -2.84
N ARG A 266 21.84 4.44 -2.54
CA ARG A 266 21.00 3.74 -3.52
C ARG A 266 19.52 4.13 -3.38
N LEU A 267 18.85 4.31 -4.50
CA LEU A 267 17.40 4.48 -4.55
C LEU A 267 16.70 3.13 -4.35
N LEU A 268 15.69 3.12 -3.49
CA LEU A 268 14.85 1.94 -3.27
C LEU A 268 13.81 1.80 -4.39
N ARG A 269 13.27 0.61 -4.62
CA ARG A 269 12.20 0.38 -5.59
C ARG A 269 10.86 0.64 -4.93
N PHE A 270 10.01 1.42 -5.59
CA PHE A 270 8.62 1.58 -5.18
C PHE A 270 7.70 0.59 -5.90
N SER A 271 7.81 0.47 -7.21
CA SER A 271 7.06 -0.51 -7.99
C SER A 271 7.71 -0.76 -9.35
N ASP A 272 7.58 -1.97 -9.88
CA ASP A 272 7.99 -2.30 -11.25
C ASP A 272 6.86 -2.11 -12.26
N ALA A 273 5.63 -2.07 -11.76
CA ALA A 273 4.45 -1.76 -12.53
C ALA A 273 4.11 -0.26 -12.45
N GLY A 274 3.46 0.24 -13.49
CA GLY A 274 2.89 1.59 -13.50
C GLY A 274 1.58 1.63 -14.26
N LEU A 275 0.97 2.81 -14.38
CA LEU A 275 -0.29 2.95 -15.12
C LEU A 275 -0.19 2.48 -16.58
N ARG A 276 1.00 2.59 -17.18
CA ARG A 276 1.32 2.06 -18.53
C ARG A 276 1.28 0.53 -18.63
N SER A 277 1.38 -0.17 -17.50
CA SER A 277 1.34 -1.63 -17.44
C SER A 277 -0.11 -2.15 -17.51
N LEU A 278 -1.11 -1.29 -17.33
CA LEU A 278 -2.53 -1.66 -17.23
C LEU A 278 -3.18 -1.86 -18.60
N ARG A 279 -4.10 -2.82 -18.69
CA ARG A 279 -4.96 -3.08 -19.86
C ARG A 279 -6.28 -2.31 -19.78
N THR A 280 -6.61 -1.80 -18.61
CA THR A 280 -7.90 -1.16 -18.32
C THR A 280 -7.75 0.29 -17.85
N GLY A 281 -8.84 1.03 -18.01
CA GLY A 281 -8.98 2.42 -17.56
C GLY A 281 -10.27 2.65 -16.77
N PRO A 282 -10.58 3.91 -16.41
CA PRO A 282 -11.73 4.24 -15.55
C PRO A 282 -13.08 3.72 -16.07
N ALA A 283 -13.29 3.71 -17.38
CA ALA A 283 -14.54 3.21 -17.98
C ALA A 283 -14.76 1.71 -17.73
N ALA A 284 -13.69 0.91 -17.77
CA ALA A 284 -13.77 -0.53 -17.49
C ALA A 284 -14.09 -0.79 -16.02
N ALA A 285 -13.49 -0.03 -15.10
CA ALA A 285 -13.81 -0.09 -13.68
C ALA A 285 -15.27 0.30 -13.40
N ALA A 286 -15.79 1.35 -14.07
CA ALA A 286 -17.17 1.77 -13.92
C ALA A 286 -18.19 0.71 -14.37
N ALA A 287 -17.81 -0.18 -15.30
CA ALA A 287 -18.65 -1.27 -15.77
C ALA A 287 -18.67 -2.50 -14.84
N VAL A 288 -17.78 -2.59 -13.85
CA VAL A 288 -17.73 -3.72 -12.92
C VAL A 288 -18.88 -3.63 -11.91
N ASN A 289 -19.67 -4.70 -11.83
CA ASN A 289 -20.63 -4.92 -10.76
C ASN A 289 -20.05 -5.89 -9.71
N LEU A 290 -19.72 -5.37 -8.52
CA LEU A 290 -19.14 -6.16 -7.43
C LEU A 290 -20.08 -7.24 -6.87
N ALA A 291 -21.39 -7.13 -7.08
CA ALA A 291 -22.34 -8.15 -6.63
C ALA A 291 -22.27 -9.44 -7.49
N THR A 292 -21.72 -9.36 -8.71
CA THR A 292 -21.64 -10.50 -9.64
C THR A 292 -20.21 -10.89 -9.99
N ALA A 293 -19.23 -10.01 -9.79
CA ALA A 293 -17.83 -10.23 -10.15
C ALA A 293 -17.04 -11.07 -9.13
N GLY A 294 -17.64 -11.42 -7.98
CA GLY A 294 -17.00 -12.05 -6.84
C GLY A 294 -17.79 -11.85 -5.56
N ASN A 295 -17.18 -12.13 -4.42
CA ASN A 295 -17.84 -12.10 -3.12
C ASN A 295 -16.97 -11.44 -2.05
N PHE A 296 -17.60 -10.75 -1.11
CA PHE A 296 -16.94 -10.31 0.12
C PHE A 296 -16.73 -11.52 1.04
N ALA A 297 -15.49 -11.74 1.47
CA ALA A 297 -15.10 -12.92 2.24
C ALA A 297 -14.81 -12.55 3.69
N ALA A 298 -15.51 -13.18 4.64
CA ALA A 298 -15.20 -13.02 6.05
C ALA A 298 -13.85 -13.66 6.40
N VAL A 299 -13.06 -12.97 7.22
CA VAL A 299 -11.78 -13.43 7.76
C VAL A 299 -11.82 -13.27 9.27
N ASN A 300 -11.85 -14.39 9.98
CA ASN A 300 -12.03 -14.40 11.43
C ASN A 300 -11.00 -13.49 12.14
N GLY A 301 -11.49 -12.57 12.96
CA GLY A 301 -10.67 -11.62 13.71
C GLY A 301 -10.08 -10.46 12.89
N TYR A 302 -10.43 -10.31 11.61
CA TYR A 302 -9.97 -9.21 10.75
C TYR A 302 -11.11 -8.50 10.02
N PHE A 303 -12.07 -9.25 9.46
CA PHE A 303 -13.15 -8.70 8.67
C PHE A 303 -14.38 -9.62 8.71
N SER A 304 -15.56 -9.07 8.98
CA SER A 304 -16.81 -9.84 9.05
C SER A 304 -17.95 -9.23 8.23
N ALA A 305 -17.75 -8.04 7.66
CA ALA A 305 -18.78 -7.39 6.86
C ALA A 305 -18.96 -8.10 5.50
N GLY A 306 -20.20 -8.12 5.00
CA GLY A 306 -20.53 -8.65 3.68
C GLY A 306 -20.41 -7.61 2.56
N ALA A 307 -19.79 -6.46 2.83
CA ALA A 307 -19.64 -5.32 1.92
C ALA A 307 -18.47 -4.43 2.36
N SER A 308 -18.04 -3.53 1.48
CA SER A 308 -17.07 -2.46 1.82
C SER A 308 -17.58 -1.59 2.97
N ILE A 309 -16.70 -1.21 3.89
CA ILE A 309 -17.01 -0.33 5.02
C ILE A 309 -16.14 0.92 5.02
N ASP A 310 -16.58 1.94 5.74
CA ASP A 310 -15.81 3.16 5.99
C ASP A 310 -14.59 2.85 6.89
N GLY A 311 -13.47 3.51 6.59
CA GLY A 311 -12.28 3.49 7.45
C GLY A 311 -12.40 4.43 8.65
N GLN A 312 -11.40 4.38 9.53
CA GLN A 312 -11.26 5.34 10.61
C GLN A 312 -10.43 6.55 10.17
N THR A 313 -10.78 7.73 10.68
CA THR A 313 -9.97 8.94 10.49
C THR A 313 -8.74 8.85 11.40
N TYR A 314 -7.54 8.92 10.82
CA TYR A 314 -6.29 8.89 11.57
C TYR A 314 -6.11 10.16 12.42
N GLY A 315 -5.53 10.02 13.62
CA GLY A 315 -5.31 11.15 14.54
C GLY A 315 -6.49 11.45 15.46
N PHE A 316 -7.49 10.57 15.49
CA PHE A 316 -8.64 10.63 16.40
C PHE A 316 -8.65 9.44 17.38
N THR A 317 -9.37 9.58 18.49
CA THR A 317 -9.49 8.56 19.54
C THR A 317 -9.92 7.20 18.99
N THR A 318 -10.83 7.17 18.00
CA THR A 318 -11.31 5.93 17.37
C THR A 318 -10.24 5.20 16.56
N SER A 319 -9.20 5.91 16.10
CA SER A 319 -8.05 5.31 15.42
C SER A 319 -7.00 4.76 16.40
N GLY A 320 -7.05 5.17 17.67
CA GLY A 320 -6.04 4.82 18.67
C GLY A 320 -4.77 5.65 18.61
N VAL A 321 -4.70 6.60 17.68
CA VAL A 321 -3.57 7.53 17.54
C VAL A 321 -4.09 8.95 17.68
N LEU A 322 -3.44 9.72 18.54
CA LEU A 322 -3.70 11.15 18.72
C LEU A 322 -2.40 11.93 18.49
N PRO A 323 -2.49 13.18 18.02
CA PRO A 323 -1.38 14.12 18.12
C PRO A 323 -0.95 14.27 19.58
N ASP A 324 0.34 14.43 19.80
CA ASP A 324 0.87 14.78 21.12
C ASP A 324 0.29 16.14 21.55
N PRO A 325 -0.34 16.27 22.73
CA PRO A 325 -0.74 17.56 23.24
C PRO A 325 0.50 18.38 23.62
N ASP A 326 0.77 19.45 22.86
CA ASP A 326 1.84 20.42 23.11
C ASP A 326 1.89 20.94 24.58
#